data_AF-A0A1A7YBG8-F1
#
_entry.id   AF-A0A1A7YBG8-F1
#
_cell.length_a   1.000
_cell.length_b   1.000
_cell.length_c   1.000
_cell.angle_alpha   90.00
_cell.angle_beta   90.00
_cell.angle_gamma   90.00
#
_symmetry.space_group_name_H-M   'P 1'
#
loop_
_entity.id
_entity.type
_entity.pdbx_description
1 polymer ?
#
loop_
_entity_poly.entity_id
_entity_poly.type
_entity_poly.pdbx_seq_one_letter_code
_entity_poly.pdbx_strand_id
1 'polypeptide(L)' 'HFIKDIDKGSPAEKGGLMEMDLVVAVNGKEVDGCSHEQVVDWIKHSGDKCCILVLDKETKQMYKK' A
#
# COMPACT_ATOMS: atom_id res chain seq x y z
N HIS A 1 2.69 -5.84 3.51
CA HIS A 1 3.53 -5.67 2.30
C HIS A 1 4.14 -4.26 2.33
N PHE A 2 5.39 -4.07 1.88
CA PHE A 2 6.06 -2.75 1.97
C PHE A 2 6.29 -2.13 0.61
N ILE A 3 6.15 -0.80 0.55
CA ILE A 3 6.60 0.00 -0.59
C ILE A 3 8.12 0.12 -0.53
N LYS A 4 8.80 -0.26 -1.62
CA LYS A 4 10.27 -0.20 -1.70
C LYS A 4 10.75 1.06 -2.39
N ASP A 5 10.19 1.34 -3.57
CA ASP A 5 10.57 2.45 -4.43
C ASP A 5 9.30 3.13 -4.95
N ILE A 6 9.41 4.43 -5.21
CA ILE A 6 8.34 5.24 -5.81
C ILE A 6 8.90 6.04 -6.96
N ASP A 7 8.26 5.92 -8.13
CA ASP A 7 8.64 6.70 -9.29
C ASP A 7 8.30 8.19 -9.09
N LYS A 8 9.28 9.05 -9.33
CA LYS A 8 9.12 10.50 -9.21
C LYS A 8 8.08 11.03 -10.19
N GLY A 9 7.16 11.86 -9.70
CA GLY A 9 6.04 12.43 -10.47
C GLY A 9 4.88 11.47 -10.72
N SER A 10 4.96 10.23 -10.23
CA SER A 10 3.89 9.23 -10.36
C SER A 10 2.63 9.62 -9.58
N PRO A 11 1.46 9.06 -9.93
CA PRO A 11 0.25 9.20 -9.12
C PRO A 11 0.44 8.70 -7.68
N ALA A 12 1.33 7.73 -7.46
CA ALA A 12 1.64 7.21 -6.13
C ALA A 12 2.35 8.25 -5.26
N GLU A 13 3.39 8.91 -5.77
CA GLU A 13 4.08 10.01 -5.08
C GLU A 13 3.12 11.16 -4.78
N LYS A 14 2.31 11.56 -5.77
CA LYS A 14 1.30 12.63 -5.61
C LYS A 14 0.19 12.26 -4.62
N GLY A 15 -0.10 10.97 -4.48
CA GLY A 15 -1.02 10.42 -3.49
C GLY A 15 -0.45 10.40 -2.08
N GLY A 16 0.82 10.77 -1.89
CA GLY A 16 1.48 10.84 -0.59
C GLY A 16 2.07 9.52 -0.11
N LEU A 17 2.16 8.50 -0.97
CA LEU A 17 2.88 7.27 -0.63
C LEU A 17 4.36 7.57 -0.44
N MET A 18 4.97 6.90 0.55
CA MET A 18 6.39 6.99 0.83
C MET A 18 7.05 5.62 0.86
N GLU A 19 8.36 5.61 0.62
CA GLU A 19 9.16 4.40 0.80
C GLU A 19 9.03 3.90 2.24
N MET A 20 9.00 2.57 2.40
CA MET A 20 8.80 1.85 3.67
C MET A 20 7.39 1.91 4.26
N ASP A 21 6.42 2.53 3.57
CA ASP A 21 5.01 2.43 3.96
C ASP A 21 4.55 0.97 3.93
N LEU A 22 3.80 0.59 4.96
CA LEU A 22 3.18 -0.73 5.08
C LEU A 22 1.78 -0.70 4.51
N VAL A 23 1.54 -1.42 3.41
CA VAL A 23 0.20 -1.65 2.88
C VAL A 23 -0.61 -2.53 3.82
N VAL A 24 -1.78 -2.04 4.22
CA VAL A 24 -2.75 -2.73 5.10
C VAL A 24 -4.07 -3.04 4.41
N ALA A 25 -4.48 -2.24 3.41
CA ALA A 25 -5.65 -2.55 2.59
C ALA A 25 -5.51 -2.01 1.17
N VAL A 26 -6.16 -2.66 0.21
CA VAL A 26 -6.28 -2.21 -1.18
C VAL A 26 -7.76 -2.17 -1.54
N ASN A 27 -8.25 -1.01 -2.00
CA ASN A 27 -9.65 -0.72 -2.30
C ASN A 27 -10.62 -1.12 -1.18
N GLY A 28 -10.22 -0.91 0.08
CA GLY A 28 -11.02 -1.26 1.26
C GLY A 28 -10.98 -2.75 1.66
N LYS A 29 -10.22 -3.58 0.94
CA LYS A 29 -10.00 -4.98 1.29
C LYS A 29 -8.67 -5.14 2.02
N GLU A 30 -8.71 -5.68 3.23
CA GLU A 30 -7.52 -5.96 4.03
C GLU A 30 -6.61 -6.96 3.31
N VAL A 31 -5.30 -6.70 3.39
CA VAL A 31 -4.28 -7.56 2.78
C VAL A 31 -3.69 -8.57 3.77
N ASP A 32 -4.19 -8.60 5.01
CA ASP A 32 -3.74 -9.57 6.00
C ASP A 32 -4.09 -11.00 5.55
N GLY A 33 -3.16 -11.93 5.76
CA GLY A 33 -3.27 -13.31 5.27
C GLY A 33 -3.23 -13.48 3.74
N CYS A 34 -3.09 -12.42 2.95
CA CYS A 34 -2.98 -12.50 1.49
C CYS A 34 -1.53 -12.69 1.04
N SER A 35 -1.34 -13.42 -0.07
CA SER A 35 -0.02 -13.52 -0.69
C SER A 35 0.34 -12.20 -1.38
N HIS A 36 1.64 -11.96 -1.57
CA HIS A 36 2.10 -10.77 -2.30
C HIS A 36 1.52 -10.70 -3.71
N GLU A 37 1.45 -11.84 -4.39
CA GLU A 37 0.88 -11.97 -5.73
C GLU A 37 -0.59 -11.58 -5.77
N GLN A 38 -1.39 -12.03 -4.80
CA GLN A 38 -2.82 -11.67 -4.71
C GLN A 38 -3.01 -10.16 -4.55
N VAL A 39 -2.20 -9.52 -3.69
CA VAL A 39 -2.27 -8.06 -3.49
C VAL A 39 -1.88 -7.31 -4.76
N VAL A 40 -0.84 -7.76 -5.46
CA VAL A 40 -0.43 -7.19 -6.75
C VAL A 40 -1.54 -7.36 -7.79
N ASP A 41 -2.20 -8.52 -7.83
CA ASP A 41 -3.31 -8.75 -8.73
C ASP A 41 -4.47 -7.82 -8.44
N TRP A 42 -4.82 -7.57 -7.17
CA TRP A 42 -5.87 -6.61 -6.84
C TRP A 42 -5.54 -5.20 -7.33
N ILE A 43 -4.29 -4.76 -7.16
CA ILE A 43 -3.83 -3.46 -7.65
C ILE A 43 -3.93 -3.41 -9.18
N LYS A 44 -3.47 -4.44 -9.89
CA LYS A 44 -3.57 -4.52 -11.37
C LYS A 44 -5.01 -4.50 -11.88
N HIS A 45 -5.94 -5.13 -11.15
CA HIS A 45 -7.35 -5.19 -11.52
C HIS A 45 -8.16 -3.97 -11.02
N SER A 46 -7.53 -2.98 -10.40
CA SER A 46 -8.20 -1.77 -9.91
C SER A 46 -8.66 -0.81 -11.03
N GLY A 47 -8.21 -1.03 -12.27
CA GLY A 47 -8.50 -0.15 -13.40
C GLY A 47 -7.81 1.20 -13.24
N ASP A 48 -8.52 2.29 -13.53
CA ASP A 48 -7.93 3.65 -13.57
C ASP A 48 -7.70 4.27 -12.18
N LYS A 49 -8.27 3.69 -11.13
CA LYS A 49 -8.19 4.22 -9.75
C LYS A 49 -7.91 3.09 -8.77
N CYS A 50 -6.88 3.27 -7.95
CA CYS A 50 -6.54 2.36 -6.86
C CYS A 50 -6.40 3.15 -5.57
N CYS A 51 -7.09 2.72 -4.51
CA CYS A 51 -6.96 3.29 -3.18
C CYS A 51 -6.18 2.32 -2.30
N ILE A 52 -5.04 2.77 -1.76
CA ILE A 52 -4.20 1.94 -0.90
C ILE A 52 -4.18 2.59 0.49
N LEU A 53 -4.56 1.81 1.50
CA LEU A 53 -4.40 2.21 2.90
C LEU A 53 -3.03 1.73 3.38
N VAL A 54 -2.26 2.65 3.94
CA VAL A 54 -0.90 2.40 4.43
C VAL A 54 -0.71 2.87 5.86
N LEU A 55 0.30 2.30 6.52
CA LEU A 55 0.84 2.79 7.79
C LEU A 55 2.29 3.20 7.60
N ASP A 56 2.64 4.38 8.09
CA ASP A 56 4.01 4.83 8.21
C ASP A 56 4.73 4.08 9.35
N LYS A 57 6.05 4.31 9.48
CA LYS A 57 6.89 3.63 10.47
C LYS A 57 6.51 3.93 11.92
N GLU A 58 6.09 5.15 12.24
CA GLU A 58 5.70 5.57 13.59
C GLU A 58 4.33 4.97 13.94
N THR A 59 3.34 5.14 13.06
CA THR A 59 2.01 4.56 13.26
C THR A 59 2.09 3.04 13.38
N LYS A 60 2.89 2.37 12.54
CA LYS A 60 3.11 0.92 12.66
C LYS A 60 3.66 0.51 14.03
N GLN A 61 4.51 1.32 14.66
CA GLN A 61 5.02 1.05 16.01
C GLN A 61 3.94 1.25 17.07
N MET A 62 3.10 2.28 16.93
CA MET A 62 1.97 2.53 17.83
C MET A 62 0.96 1.37 17.84
N TYR A 63 0.70 0.75 16.69
CA TYR A 63 -0.24 -0.36 16.57
C TYR A 63 0.38 -1.75 16.82
N LYS A 64 1.71 -1.85 16.95
CA LYS A 64 2.38 -3.06 17.42
C LYS A 64 2.28 -3.11 18.96
N LYS A 65 1.34 -3.90 19.46
CA LYS A 65 1.33 -4.33 20.87
C LYS A 65 2.48 -5.27 21.18
#